data_AF-A0A828QUZ8-F1
#
_entry.id   AF-A0A828QUZ8-F1
#
_cell.length_a   1.000
_cell.length_b   1.000
_cell.length_c   1.000
_cell.angle_alpha   90.00
_cell.angle_beta   90.00
_cell.angle_gamma   90.00
#
_symmetry.space_group_name_H-M   'P 1'
#
loop_
_entity.id
_entity.type
_entity.pdbx_description
1 polymer ?
#
loop_
_entity_poly.entity_id
_entity_poly.type
_entity_poly.pdbx_seq_one_letter_code
_entity_poly.pdbx_strand_id
1 'polypeptide(L)'
;MQIHQFQPIISFIWSVADDLLRDVYVKGKYRDVILPMTILRRLDVILEPTKDKVLETYNEDKDIADEDTLKDLLCDASKSTFYNHSNFTLKKLLNDPKNIRINFENYLDGFSGNIKDIISKFKFRNQLDTLDEAKILYGVIERFCSPKINLSMHDIKNDKGEILHKGLSNLGMGYVFEELIRKFNEENNEEAGEHFTPRELIDLMTHLVFLPVKDKIQKGAFSIYDNACGSGGMLTESKEFIIDESGPIRSKAQIYLYGQEINPETYAICKADMLIKGENPDNIKYGSTLSEDKLGGEKFDFMLTNPPYGKSWEKDQKELSVSKKGGATTCNDARFQAGITSKSDGQMMFLLNMLSKMKKPKENNGLGSRIASVHNGSSLFNSDSGMVAIRKYIMENDFLEAIIALPTNMFYNTGIPTFIWILTNNKTKAKKGKVQLINATKEAYYTKMKKSLGQKQNEMTKTHIDKITELFLTNIENDDCKIYNNDEFGYTKITIERPKSIEILLNDEKFQALEQKDELVSKLKELEANPQDFTSKEDFINFLDVKLKKAEENLLIDSDKTNNTEKIPLTQDIQSYYENEVKPYVPNSWIAWESKAIGYEILFNKYFYTYTPPRSLESIDKDLQDLEQETQDLLKQILC
;
A
#
# COMPACT_ATOMS: atom_id res chain seq x y z
N MET A 1 -12.03 14.90 13.44
CA MET A 1 -13.07 15.89 13.82
C MET A 1 -13.25 17.04 12.80
N GLN A 2 -12.62 17.03 11.60
CA GLN A 2 -12.75 18.13 10.60
C GLN A 2 -13.69 17.85 9.41
N ILE A 3 -14.07 16.58 9.16
CA ILE A 3 -14.87 16.20 7.96
C ILE A 3 -16.22 16.92 7.89
N HIS A 4 -16.87 17.18 9.04
CA HIS A 4 -18.19 17.82 9.07
C HIS A 4 -18.18 19.27 8.56
N GLN A 5 -17.04 19.96 8.63
CA GLN A 5 -16.92 21.34 8.15
C GLN A 5 -17.08 21.44 6.62
N PHE A 6 -16.66 20.41 5.88
CA PHE A 6 -16.66 20.43 4.41
C PHE A 6 -17.91 19.76 3.80
N GLN A 7 -18.73 19.08 4.61
CA GLN A 7 -19.95 18.41 4.15
C GLN A 7 -20.92 19.32 3.37
N PRO A 8 -21.11 20.61 3.71
CA PRO A 8 -21.94 21.51 2.90
C PRO A 8 -21.41 21.69 1.47
N ILE A 9 -20.09 21.88 1.29
CA ILE A 9 -19.46 22.03 -0.02
C ILE A 9 -19.59 20.72 -0.81
N ILE A 10 -19.26 19.59 -0.17
CA ILE A 10 -19.35 18.26 -0.79
C ILE A 10 -20.79 17.96 -1.22
N SER A 11 -21.78 18.25 -0.37
CA SER A 11 -23.19 18.02 -0.68
C SER A 11 -23.68 18.91 -1.82
N PHE A 12 -23.21 20.15 -1.90
CA PHE A 12 -23.56 21.05 -3.00
C PHE A 12 -22.94 20.60 -4.32
N ILE A 13 -21.65 20.24 -4.33
CA ILE A 13 -21.00 19.71 -5.53
C ILE A 13 -21.71 18.43 -5.98
N TRP A 14 -22.09 17.58 -5.02
CA TRP A 14 -22.86 16.37 -5.29
C TRP A 14 -24.23 16.65 -5.90
N SER A 15 -24.90 17.73 -5.49
CA SER A 15 -26.20 18.12 -6.05
C SER A 15 -26.13 18.44 -7.54
N VAL A 16 -24.96 18.75 -8.10
CA VAL A 16 -24.77 18.89 -9.56
C VAL A 16 -25.08 17.57 -10.26
N ALA A 17 -24.68 16.45 -9.66
CA ALA A 17 -24.96 15.12 -10.18
C ALA A 17 -26.47 14.87 -10.23
N ASP A 18 -27.16 15.20 -9.14
CA ASP A 18 -28.59 14.98 -8.98
C ASP A 18 -29.43 15.90 -9.87
N ASP A 19 -29.06 17.17 -9.96
CA ASP A 19 -29.86 18.21 -10.61
C ASP A 19 -29.64 18.27 -12.13
N LEU A 20 -28.45 17.91 -12.63
CA LEU A 20 -28.06 18.13 -14.03
C LEU A 20 -27.56 16.87 -14.75
N LEU A 21 -26.86 15.97 -14.07
CA LEU A 21 -26.20 14.84 -14.73
C LEU A 21 -27.04 13.57 -14.75
N ARG A 22 -28.02 13.45 -13.85
CA ARG A 22 -28.78 12.21 -13.61
C ARG A 22 -29.46 11.62 -14.84
N ASP A 23 -30.05 12.48 -15.67
CA ASP A 23 -30.79 12.05 -16.86
C ASP A 23 -29.91 11.96 -18.12
N VAL A 24 -28.62 12.30 -18.01
CA VAL A 24 -27.66 12.36 -19.12
C VAL A 24 -26.57 11.31 -19.00
N TYR A 25 -26.12 11.04 -17.77
CA TYR A 25 -25.05 10.10 -17.46
C TYR A 25 -25.57 8.96 -16.60
N VAL A 26 -24.98 7.77 -16.78
CA VAL A 26 -25.11 6.72 -15.77
C VAL A 26 -24.37 7.15 -14.51
N LYS A 27 -24.86 6.68 -13.35
CA LYS A 27 -24.38 7.09 -12.03
C LYS A 27 -22.85 7.11 -11.87
N GLY A 28 -22.16 6.10 -12.39
CA GLY A 28 -20.70 6.04 -12.32
C GLY A 28 -19.92 6.98 -13.20
N LYS A 29 -20.59 7.63 -14.15
CA LYS A 29 -20.02 8.60 -15.08
C LYS A 29 -20.13 10.04 -14.61
N TYR A 30 -20.82 10.31 -13.50
CA TYR A 30 -20.85 11.66 -12.91
C TYR A 30 -19.45 12.17 -12.55
N ARG A 31 -18.55 11.26 -12.14
CA ARG A 31 -17.17 11.59 -11.78
C ARG A 31 -16.38 12.21 -12.94
N ASP A 32 -16.67 11.79 -14.18
CA ASP A 32 -16.01 12.25 -15.40
C ASP A 32 -16.29 13.74 -15.68
N VAL A 33 -17.31 14.33 -15.03
CA VAL A 33 -17.65 15.76 -15.11
C VAL A 33 -17.33 16.49 -13.80
N ILE A 34 -17.73 15.93 -12.66
CA ILE A 34 -17.64 16.62 -11.36
C ILE A 34 -16.20 16.82 -10.92
N LEU A 35 -15.34 15.81 -11.03
CA LEU A 35 -13.94 15.91 -10.61
C LEU A 35 -13.17 16.96 -11.43
N PRO A 36 -13.16 16.92 -12.78
CA PRO A 36 -12.46 17.95 -13.56
C PRO A 36 -13.06 19.33 -13.35
N MET A 37 -14.38 19.49 -13.24
CA MET A 37 -14.98 20.81 -12.97
C MET A 37 -14.62 21.37 -11.60
N THR A 38 -14.49 20.51 -10.58
CA THR A 38 -14.04 20.92 -9.24
C THR A 38 -12.61 21.45 -9.28
N ILE A 39 -11.71 20.75 -10.00
CA ILE A 39 -10.32 21.20 -10.22
C ILE A 39 -10.30 22.49 -11.02
N LEU A 40 -10.98 22.55 -12.16
CA LEU A 40 -11.04 23.73 -13.02
C LEU A 40 -11.54 24.95 -12.26
N ARG A 41 -12.57 24.80 -11.42
CA ARG A 41 -13.06 25.92 -10.62
C ARG A 41 -12.04 26.37 -9.57
N ARG A 42 -11.35 25.45 -8.89
CA ARG A 42 -10.28 25.80 -7.94
C ARG A 42 -9.16 26.57 -8.64
N LEU A 43 -8.73 26.12 -9.82
CA LEU A 43 -7.69 26.78 -10.61
C LEU A 43 -8.12 28.15 -11.13
N ASP A 44 -9.34 28.25 -11.67
CA ASP A 44 -9.92 29.51 -12.18
C ASP A 44 -9.92 30.58 -11.09
N VAL A 45 -10.36 30.22 -9.89
CA VAL A 45 -10.43 31.12 -8.74
C VAL A 45 -9.06 31.61 -8.27
N ILE A 46 -8.02 30.77 -8.38
CA ILE A 46 -6.64 31.19 -8.07
C ILE A 46 -6.14 32.23 -9.07
N LEU A 47 -6.55 32.12 -10.34
CA LEU A 47 -6.13 33.02 -11.42
C LEU A 47 -7.02 34.26 -11.58
N GLU A 48 -8.26 34.25 -11.08
CA GLU A 48 -9.21 35.37 -11.17
C GLU A 48 -8.56 36.74 -10.82
N PRO A 49 -7.78 36.89 -9.73
CA PRO A 49 -7.17 38.17 -9.35
C PRO A 49 -6.07 38.67 -10.29
N THR A 50 -5.41 37.78 -11.04
CA THR A 50 -4.26 38.12 -11.91
C THR A 50 -4.61 38.06 -13.40
N LYS A 51 -5.88 37.75 -13.74
CA LYS A 51 -6.33 37.50 -15.11
C LYS A 51 -5.98 38.61 -16.09
N ASP A 52 -6.26 39.86 -15.74
CA ASP A 52 -6.04 41.00 -16.64
C ASP A 52 -4.54 41.23 -16.88
N LYS A 53 -3.70 41.03 -15.85
CA LYS A 53 -2.24 41.16 -15.99
C LYS A 53 -1.64 40.07 -16.86
N VAL A 54 -2.12 38.83 -16.72
CA VAL A 54 -1.72 37.71 -17.59
C VAL A 54 -2.09 37.98 -19.04
N LEU A 55 -3.28 38.54 -19.31
CA LEU A 55 -3.72 38.88 -20.66
C LEU A 55 -2.93 40.03 -21.28
N GLU A 56 -2.60 41.06 -20.50
CA GLU A 56 -1.72 42.15 -20.94
C GLU A 56 -0.36 41.58 -21.35
N THR A 57 0.29 40.84 -20.45
CA THR A 57 1.61 40.22 -20.68
C THR A 57 1.59 39.29 -21.89
N TYR A 58 0.57 38.43 -22.01
CA TYR A 58 0.46 37.52 -23.16
C TYR A 58 0.34 38.30 -24.49
N ASN A 59 -0.44 39.37 -24.54
CA ASN A 59 -0.60 40.12 -25.78
C ASN A 59 0.62 40.95 -26.16
N GLU A 60 1.39 41.40 -25.17
CA GLU A 60 2.65 42.12 -25.38
C GLU A 60 3.77 41.18 -25.89
N ASP A 61 3.87 39.97 -25.31
CA ASP A 61 5.07 39.13 -25.49
C ASP A 61 4.87 37.91 -26.40
N LYS A 62 3.65 37.45 -26.70
CA LYS A 62 3.41 36.18 -27.44
C LYS A 62 4.07 36.08 -28.82
N ASP A 63 4.30 37.22 -29.48
CA ASP A 63 4.86 37.29 -30.83
C ASP A 63 6.36 37.64 -30.81
N ILE A 64 6.94 37.87 -29.62
CA ILE A 64 8.29 38.39 -29.42
C ILE A 64 9.15 37.42 -28.60
N ALA A 65 8.62 36.88 -27.52
CA ALA A 65 9.30 35.94 -26.63
C ALA A 65 9.26 34.51 -27.20
N ASP A 66 10.32 33.74 -26.96
CA ASP A 66 10.27 32.29 -27.16
C ASP A 66 9.35 31.62 -26.12
N GLU A 67 9.01 30.35 -26.33
CA GLU A 67 8.03 29.63 -25.53
C GLU A 67 8.40 29.54 -24.03
N ASP A 68 9.68 29.32 -23.72
CA ASP A 68 10.15 29.20 -22.34
C ASP A 68 10.14 30.56 -21.64
N THR A 69 10.63 31.61 -22.32
CA THR A 69 10.58 32.98 -21.79
C THR A 69 9.14 33.45 -21.57
N LEU A 70 8.24 33.21 -22.53
CA LEU A 70 6.83 33.56 -22.41
C LEU A 70 6.16 32.84 -21.23
N LYS A 71 6.46 31.54 -21.05
CA LYS A 71 5.96 30.77 -19.92
C LYS A 71 6.38 31.40 -18.59
N ASP A 72 7.65 31.76 -18.44
CA ASP A 72 8.16 32.37 -17.20
C ASP A 72 7.48 33.71 -16.92
N LEU A 73 7.37 34.59 -17.93
CA LEU A 73 6.65 35.87 -17.83
C LEU A 73 5.18 35.69 -17.40
N LEU A 74 4.49 34.69 -17.96
CA LEU A 74 3.09 34.43 -17.62
C LEU A 74 2.93 33.82 -16.22
N CYS A 75 3.89 33.01 -15.76
CA CYS A 75 3.90 32.51 -14.38
C CYS A 75 4.15 33.63 -13.38
N ASP A 76 5.07 34.55 -13.70
CA ASP A 76 5.33 35.74 -12.90
C ASP A 76 4.10 36.66 -12.85
N ALA A 77 3.45 36.89 -14.00
CA ALA A 77 2.22 37.67 -14.08
C ALA A 77 1.07 37.03 -13.30
N SER A 78 0.94 35.70 -13.34
CA SER A 78 -0.10 34.97 -12.61
C SER A 78 0.20 34.83 -11.12
N LYS A 79 1.45 35.05 -10.71
CA LYS A 79 2.00 34.77 -9.37
C LYS A 79 1.83 33.30 -8.97
N SER A 80 1.93 32.41 -9.94
CA SER A 80 1.69 30.99 -9.78
C SER A 80 2.52 30.18 -10.77
N THR A 81 2.64 28.87 -10.55
CA THR A 81 3.34 27.93 -11.44
C THR A 81 2.49 27.51 -12.66
N PHE A 82 1.37 28.19 -12.88
CA PHE A 82 0.45 27.97 -13.99
C PHE A 82 -0.28 29.26 -14.35
N TYR A 83 -0.87 29.30 -15.54
CA TYR A 83 -1.57 30.48 -16.05
C TYR A 83 -2.70 30.07 -17.01
N ASN A 84 -3.57 31.03 -17.32
CA ASN A 84 -4.56 30.90 -18.39
C ASN A 84 -4.64 32.19 -19.21
N HIS A 85 -4.23 32.13 -20.48
CA HIS A 85 -4.19 33.26 -21.39
C HIS A 85 -5.43 33.39 -22.30
N SER A 86 -6.49 32.60 -22.08
CA SER A 86 -7.77 32.81 -22.79
C SER A 86 -8.44 34.09 -22.32
N ASN A 87 -9.33 34.68 -23.12
CA ASN A 87 -10.11 35.85 -22.67
C ASN A 87 -11.17 35.52 -21.59
N PHE A 88 -11.30 34.26 -21.22
CA PHE A 88 -12.38 33.76 -20.36
C PHE A 88 -11.89 33.41 -18.95
N THR A 89 -12.80 33.59 -18.00
CA THR A 89 -12.86 32.88 -16.71
C THR A 89 -14.15 32.07 -16.72
N LEU A 90 -14.33 31.11 -15.82
CA LEU A 90 -15.60 30.34 -15.79
C LEU A 90 -16.82 31.25 -15.62
N LYS A 91 -16.70 32.33 -14.85
CA LYS A 91 -17.75 33.35 -14.71
C LYS A 91 -18.00 34.12 -16.01
N LYS A 92 -16.95 34.54 -16.73
CA LYS A 92 -17.10 35.28 -18.00
C LYS A 92 -17.74 34.44 -19.10
N LEU A 93 -17.59 33.11 -19.08
CA LEU A 93 -18.25 32.20 -20.02
C LEU A 93 -19.78 32.30 -19.95
N LEU A 94 -20.35 32.55 -18.77
CA LEU A 94 -21.79 32.64 -18.56
C LEU A 94 -22.43 33.87 -19.24
N ASN A 95 -21.62 34.84 -19.68
CA ASN A 95 -22.10 36.05 -20.34
C ASN A 95 -22.48 35.82 -21.82
N ASP A 96 -22.05 34.71 -22.42
CA ASP A 96 -22.40 34.34 -23.81
C ASP A 96 -22.87 32.89 -23.91
N PRO A 97 -24.11 32.58 -23.46
CA PRO A 97 -24.64 31.22 -23.46
C PRO A 97 -24.74 30.60 -24.86
N LYS A 98 -24.85 31.41 -25.92
CA LYS A 98 -24.98 30.91 -27.30
C LYS A 98 -23.70 30.27 -27.82
N ASN A 99 -22.55 30.78 -27.40
CA ASN A 99 -21.24 30.29 -27.79
C ASN A 99 -20.53 29.57 -26.64
N ILE A 100 -21.28 29.08 -25.65
CA ILE A 100 -20.71 28.51 -24.40
C ILE A 100 -19.71 27.38 -24.69
N ARG A 101 -20.02 26.51 -25.66
CA ARG A 101 -19.17 25.39 -26.02
C ARG A 101 -17.81 25.83 -26.57
N ILE A 102 -17.81 26.64 -27.64
CA ILE A 102 -16.57 27.10 -28.28
C ILE A 102 -15.75 28.01 -27.35
N ASN A 103 -16.42 28.84 -26.54
CA ASN A 103 -15.76 29.68 -25.54
C ASN A 103 -15.13 28.84 -24.43
N PHE A 104 -15.77 27.75 -24.02
CA PHE A 104 -15.21 26.84 -23.02
C PHE A 104 -14.02 26.05 -23.55
N GLU A 105 -14.03 25.63 -24.81
CA GLU A 105 -12.85 25.02 -25.45
C GLU A 105 -11.68 26.01 -25.49
N ASN A 106 -11.92 27.25 -25.91
CA ASN A 106 -10.91 28.32 -25.86
C ASN A 106 -10.38 28.55 -24.44
N TYR A 107 -11.24 28.47 -23.43
CA TYR A 107 -10.85 28.54 -22.03
C TYR A 107 -9.90 27.39 -21.63
N LEU A 108 -10.22 26.15 -22.03
CA LEU A 108 -9.37 24.99 -21.77
C LEU A 108 -8.03 25.07 -22.54
N ASP A 109 -8.05 25.61 -23.76
CA ASP A 109 -6.85 25.80 -24.59
C ASP A 109 -5.94 26.92 -24.10
N GLY A 110 -6.46 27.88 -23.35
CA GLY A 110 -5.67 28.97 -22.78
C GLY A 110 -4.78 28.57 -21.61
N PHE A 111 -4.90 27.36 -21.06
CA PHE A 111 -4.12 26.92 -19.91
C PHE A 111 -2.66 26.56 -20.28
N SER A 112 -1.76 26.69 -19.29
CA SER A 112 -0.38 26.19 -19.34
C SER A 112 -0.32 24.66 -19.51
N GLY A 113 0.81 24.15 -20.03
CA GLY A 113 0.98 22.74 -20.37
C GLY A 113 0.75 21.74 -19.22
N ASN A 114 1.15 22.11 -18.00
CA ASN A 114 0.93 21.31 -16.79
C ASN A 114 -0.57 21.12 -16.46
N ILE A 115 -1.40 22.15 -16.64
CA ILE A 115 -2.85 22.07 -16.47
C ILE A 115 -3.50 21.28 -17.61
N LYS A 116 -3.02 21.48 -18.85
CA LYS A 116 -3.47 20.68 -20.00
C LYS A 116 -3.23 19.19 -19.80
N ASP A 117 -2.08 18.80 -19.23
CA ASP A 117 -1.79 17.41 -18.85
C ASP A 117 -2.83 16.90 -17.84
N ILE A 118 -3.08 17.63 -16.74
CA ILE A 118 -4.12 17.27 -15.74
C ILE A 118 -5.48 17.06 -16.39
N ILE A 119 -5.95 18.02 -17.20
CA ILE A 119 -7.26 17.95 -17.87
C ILE A 119 -7.34 16.75 -18.82
N SER A 120 -6.26 16.45 -19.54
CA SER A 120 -6.21 15.33 -20.50
C SER A 120 -6.43 13.97 -19.82
N LYS A 121 -5.96 13.81 -18.58
CA LYS A 121 -6.06 12.56 -17.83
C LYS A 121 -7.47 12.26 -17.37
N PHE A 122 -8.29 13.30 -17.14
CA PHE A 122 -9.73 13.15 -16.94
C PHE A 122 -10.51 12.87 -18.23
N LYS A 123 -9.87 13.01 -19.41
CA LYS A 123 -10.52 12.94 -20.71
C LYS A 123 -11.72 13.89 -20.81
N PHE A 124 -11.66 15.03 -20.13
CA PHE A 124 -12.82 15.90 -19.94
C PHE A 124 -13.35 16.50 -21.25
N ARG A 125 -12.49 16.71 -22.25
CA ARG A 125 -12.91 17.14 -23.58
C ARG A 125 -13.91 16.18 -24.23
N ASN A 126 -13.78 14.89 -23.98
CA ASN A 126 -14.70 13.87 -24.52
C ASN A 126 -16.10 14.00 -23.91
N GLN A 127 -16.24 14.65 -22.75
CA GLN A 127 -17.52 14.88 -22.09
C GLN A 127 -18.26 16.09 -22.65
N LEU A 128 -17.56 17.01 -23.34
CA LEU A 128 -18.16 18.25 -23.78
C LEU A 128 -19.28 18.01 -24.80
N ASP A 129 -19.13 17.01 -25.69
CA ASP A 129 -20.15 16.68 -26.70
C ASP A 129 -21.46 16.26 -26.03
N THR A 130 -21.37 15.36 -25.07
CA THR A 130 -22.52 14.94 -24.27
C THR A 130 -23.16 16.10 -23.49
N LEU A 131 -22.34 16.96 -22.87
CA LEU A 131 -22.85 18.13 -22.12
C LEU A 131 -23.54 19.17 -23.02
N ASP A 132 -23.06 19.34 -24.25
CA ASP A 132 -23.59 20.29 -25.22
C ASP A 132 -24.87 19.77 -25.90
N GLU A 133 -24.87 18.50 -26.35
CA GLU A 133 -26.04 17.82 -26.92
C GLU A 133 -27.22 17.78 -25.93
N ALA A 134 -26.92 17.51 -24.65
CA ALA A 134 -27.92 17.54 -23.59
C ALA A 134 -28.27 18.96 -23.12
N LYS A 135 -27.60 20.01 -23.63
CA LYS A 135 -27.80 21.43 -23.29
C LYS A 135 -27.63 21.75 -21.81
N ILE A 136 -26.73 21.04 -21.12
CA ILE A 136 -26.46 21.21 -19.68
C ILE A 136 -25.11 21.87 -19.38
N LEU A 137 -24.24 22.07 -20.38
CA LEU A 137 -22.91 22.66 -20.18
C LEU A 137 -22.95 24.00 -19.43
N TYR A 138 -23.83 24.93 -19.85
CA TYR A 138 -24.03 26.21 -19.16
C TYR A 138 -24.42 26.00 -17.70
N GLY A 139 -25.40 25.13 -17.42
CA GLY A 139 -25.89 24.86 -16.06
C GLY A 139 -24.80 24.26 -15.17
N VAL A 140 -23.95 23.39 -15.71
CA VAL A 140 -22.81 22.82 -14.96
C VAL A 140 -21.83 23.93 -14.58
N ILE A 141 -21.42 24.78 -15.53
CA ILE A 141 -20.50 25.91 -15.27
C ILE A 141 -21.11 26.87 -14.25
N GLU A 142 -22.40 27.20 -14.40
CA GLU A 142 -23.14 28.09 -13.50
C GLU A 142 -23.16 27.55 -12.05
N ARG A 143 -23.41 26.25 -11.87
CA ARG A 143 -23.40 25.62 -10.55
C ARG A 143 -22.04 25.70 -9.88
N PHE A 144 -20.95 25.42 -10.60
CA PHE A 144 -19.60 25.54 -10.04
C PHE A 144 -19.17 26.99 -9.79
N CYS A 145 -19.79 27.97 -10.46
CA CYS A 145 -19.59 29.39 -10.19
C CYS A 145 -20.51 29.94 -9.09
N SER A 146 -21.38 29.12 -8.50
CA SER A 146 -22.36 29.56 -7.52
C SER A 146 -21.70 30.15 -6.27
N PRO A 147 -22.17 31.30 -5.75
CA PRO A 147 -21.65 31.89 -4.52
C PRO A 147 -21.99 31.05 -3.27
N LYS A 148 -22.85 30.02 -3.40
CA LYS A 148 -23.22 29.07 -2.34
C LYS A 148 -22.06 28.14 -1.94
N ILE A 149 -21.03 28.05 -2.79
CA ILE A 149 -19.80 27.33 -2.47
C ILE A 149 -18.62 28.27 -2.60
N ASN A 150 -17.60 28.02 -1.77
CA ASN A 150 -16.35 28.74 -1.83
C ASN A 150 -15.20 27.76 -2.03
N LEU A 151 -14.68 27.70 -3.25
CA LEU A 151 -13.46 26.97 -3.59
C LEU A 151 -12.24 27.91 -3.62
N SER A 152 -12.34 29.14 -3.13
CA SER A 152 -11.21 30.07 -3.01
C SER A 152 -10.53 29.96 -1.65
N MET A 153 -9.30 30.47 -1.50
CA MET A 153 -8.66 30.60 -0.18
C MET A 153 -9.18 31.78 0.65
N HIS A 154 -10.01 32.65 0.08
CA HIS A 154 -10.48 33.87 0.71
C HIS A 154 -11.94 33.73 1.14
N ASP A 155 -12.33 34.41 2.22
CA ASP A 155 -13.73 34.40 2.65
C ASP A 155 -14.63 35.10 1.64
N ILE A 156 -15.78 34.51 1.35
CA ILE A 156 -16.89 35.21 0.67
C ILE A 156 -17.65 35.97 1.76
N LYS A 157 -17.76 37.28 1.57
CA LYS A 157 -18.46 38.18 2.49
C LYS A 157 -19.67 38.81 1.81
N ASN A 158 -20.68 39.16 2.59
CA ASN A 158 -21.80 39.98 2.11
C ASN A 158 -21.43 41.48 2.09
N ASP A 159 -22.35 42.32 1.61
CA ASP A 159 -22.17 43.78 1.53
C ASP A 159 -21.93 44.45 2.90
N LYS A 160 -22.26 43.77 4.00
CA LYS A 160 -22.02 44.21 5.38
C LYS A 160 -20.68 43.73 5.95
N GLY A 161 -19.89 42.99 5.16
CA GLY A 161 -18.60 42.43 5.57
C GLY A 161 -18.69 41.14 6.39
N GLU A 162 -19.88 40.56 6.57
CA GLU A 162 -20.08 39.30 7.29
C GLU A 162 -19.66 38.12 6.42
N ILE A 163 -18.95 37.15 6.99
CA ILE A 163 -18.47 35.95 6.28
C ILE A 163 -19.66 35.03 6.01
N LEU A 164 -20.05 34.91 4.74
CA LEU A 164 -21.04 33.96 4.26
C LEU A 164 -20.45 32.55 4.13
N HIS A 165 -19.26 32.45 3.53
CA HIS A 165 -18.55 31.20 3.35
C HIS A 165 -17.06 31.42 3.61
N LYS A 166 -16.50 30.66 4.56
CA LYS A 166 -15.05 30.69 4.82
C LYS A 166 -14.25 30.25 3.60
N GLY A 167 -13.06 30.81 3.45
CA GLY A 167 -12.07 30.34 2.49
C GLY A 167 -11.74 28.86 2.71
N LEU A 168 -11.58 28.13 1.61
CA LEU A 168 -11.14 26.75 1.58
C LEU A 168 -9.62 26.70 1.46
N SER A 169 -8.96 26.30 2.55
CA SER A 169 -7.52 26.07 2.58
C SER A 169 -7.11 24.93 1.65
N ASN A 170 -5.81 24.83 1.32
CA ASN A 170 -5.30 23.71 0.51
C ASN A 170 -5.56 22.35 1.17
N LEU A 171 -5.37 22.26 2.49
CA LEU A 171 -5.74 21.08 3.27
C LEU A 171 -7.25 20.78 3.17
N GLY A 172 -8.10 21.80 3.31
CA GLY A 172 -9.54 21.67 3.13
C GLY A 172 -9.94 21.19 1.74
N MET A 173 -9.23 21.64 0.70
CA MET A 173 -9.45 21.19 -0.68
C MET A 173 -9.10 19.70 -0.85
N GLY A 174 -8.00 19.25 -0.25
CA GLY A 174 -7.64 17.83 -0.19
C GLY A 174 -8.78 16.98 0.39
N TYR A 175 -9.38 17.42 1.50
CA TYR A 175 -10.54 16.75 2.10
C TYR A 175 -11.76 16.72 1.17
N VAL A 176 -12.04 17.81 0.46
CA VAL A 176 -13.17 17.85 -0.49
C VAL A 176 -12.94 16.83 -1.62
N PHE A 177 -11.74 16.77 -2.21
CA PHE A 177 -11.44 15.80 -3.27
C PHE A 177 -11.55 14.36 -2.78
N GLU A 178 -10.97 14.06 -1.62
CA GLU A 178 -11.00 12.71 -1.04
C GLU A 178 -12.43 12.23 -0.80
N GLU A 179 -13.28 13.09 -0.23
CA GLU A 179 -14.68 12.76 0.02
C GLU A 179 -15.49 12.62 -1.28
N LEU A 180 -15.21 13.43 -2.31
CA LEU A 180 -15.85 13.28 -3.62
C LEU A 180 -15.49 11.93 -4.26
N ILE A 181 -14.19 11.58 -4.29
CA ILE A 181 -13.72 10.29 -4.82
C ILE A 181 -14.34 9.13 -4.03
N ARG A 182 -14.33 9.22 -2.69
CA ARG A 182 -14.93 8.20 -1.81
C ARG A 182 -16.40 7.98 -2.18
N LYS A 183 -17.19 9.05 -2.30
CA LYS A 183 -18.60 8.95 -2.72
C LYS A 183 -18.75 8.28 -4.09
N PHE A 184 -17.96 8.66 -5.09
CA PHE A 184 -18.03 8.04 -6.42
C PHE A 184 -17.71 6.55 -6.37
N ASN A 185 -16.71 6.13 -5.59
CA ASN A 185 -16.36 4.73 -5.47
C ASN A 185 -17.45 3.91 -4.74
N GLU A 186 -18.01 4.45 -3.65
CA GLU A 186 -19.14 3.82 -2.94
C GLU A 186 -20.36 3.62 -3.84
N GLU A 187 -20.61 4.54 -4.76
CA GLU A 187 -21.74 4.46 -5.68
C GLU A 187 -21.56 3.51 -6.87
N ASN A 188 -20.30 3.21 -7.22
CA ASN A 188 -19.97 2.36 -8.36
C ASN A 188 -19.77 0.88 -7.99
N ASN A 189 -19.85 0.52 -6.71
CA ASN A 189 -19.39 -0.78 -6.19
C ASN A 189 -17.95 -1.12 -6.66
N GLU A 190 -17.16 -0.11 -7.05
CA GLU A 190 -15.71 -0.24 -7.18
C GLU A 190 -15.14 -0.35 -5.76
N GLU A 191 -13.99 -1.01 -5.60
CA GLU A 191 -13.36 -1.17 -4.29
C GLU A 191 -12.99 0.21 -3.70
N ALA A 192 -13.92 0.80 -2.95
CA ALA A 192 -13.78 2.11 -2.32
C ALA A 192 -12.63 2.08 -1.33
N GLY A 193 -11.42 2.48 -1.75
CA GLY A 193 -10.23 2.49 -0.89
C GLY A 193 -8.92 2.15 -1.60
N GLU A 194 -8.94 1.68 -2.85
CA GLU A 194 -7.70 1.34 -3.60
C GLU A 194 -6.76 2.54 -3.83
N HIS A 195 -7.27 3.76 -3.69
CA HIS A 195 -6.55 4.99 -3.99
C HIS A 195 -6.40 5.94 -2.79
N PHE A 196 -6.88 5.55 -1.61
CA PHE A 196 -6.86 6.43 -0.45
C PHE A 196 -6.48 5.71 0.84
N THR A 197 -5.54 6.29 1.56
CA THR A 197 -5.09 5.81 2.86
C THR A 197 -5.77 6.64 3.95
N PRO A 198 -6.42 6.01 4.96
CA PRO A 198 -7.02 6.74 6.08
C PRO A 198 -6.05 7.75 6.71
N ARG A 199 -6.52 8.95 7.05
CA ARG A 199 -5.66 10.05 7.51
C ARG A 199 -4.92 9.72 8.80
N GLU A 200 -5.58 9.04 9.72
CA GLU A 200 -4.99 8.58 10.97
C GLU A 200 -3.89 7.55 10.77
N LEU A 201 -3.92 6.80 9.66
CA LEU A 201 -2.85 5.88 9.30
C LEU A 201 -1.66 6.64 8.70
N ILE A 202 -1.93 7.61 7.84
CA ILE A 202 -0.89 8.53 7.35
C ILE A 202 -0.21 9.20 8.54
N ASP A 203 -0.98 9.74 9.49
CA ASP A 203 -0.48 10.40 10.70
C ASP A 203 0.38 9.45 11.56
N LEU A 204 -0.05 8.19 11.75
CA LEU A 204 0.80 7.20 12.42
C LEU A 204 2.12 6.96 11.65
N MET A 205 2.07 6.79 10.33
CA MET A 205 3.26 6.54 9.53
C MET A 205 4.24 7.73 9.56
N THR A 206 3.76 8.98 9.53
CA THR A 206 4.63 10.17 9.64
C THR A 206 5.34 10.20 11.00
N HIS A 207 4.63 9.89 12.10
CA HIS A 207 5.24 9.79 13.43
C HIS A 207 6.36 8.74 13.46
N LEU A 208 6.12 7.54 12.92
CA LEU A 208 7.09 6.44 12.91
C LEU A 208 8.32 6.71 12.02
N VAL A 209 8.15 7.44 10.92
CA VAL A 209 9.24 7.73 9.98
C VAL A 209 10.11 8.88 10.48
N PHE A 210 9.50 9.99 10.91
CA PHE A 210 10.23 11.25 11.11
C PHE A 210 10.68 11.50 12.55
N LEU A 211 9.89 11.13 13.57
CA LEU A 211 10.26 11.41 14.96
C LEU A 211 11.58 10.77 15.41
N PRO A 212 11.95 9.55 14.97
CA PRO A 212 13.25 8.96 15.32
C PRO A 212 14.46 9.76 14.83
N VAL A 213 14.26 10.63 13.83
CA VAL A 213 15.32 11.43 13.20
C VAL A 213 15.05 12.93 13.27
N LYS A 214 14.09 13.37 14.10
CA LYS A 214 13.63 14.77 14.17
C LYS A 214 14.78 15.78 14.31
N ASP A 215 15.81 15.44 15.06
CA ASP A 215 16.95 16.34 15.33
C ASP A 215 17.88 16.46 14.11
N LYS A 216 17.91 15.44 13.24
CA LYS A 216 18.73 15.41 12.02
C LYS A 216 18.09 16.11 10.83
N ILE A 217 16.78 16.38 10.89
CA ILE A 217 16.01 16.96 9.78
C ILE A 217 15.61 18.41 10.01
N GLN A 218 16.26 19.11 10.93
CA GLN A 218 15.92 20.49 11.30
C GLN A 218 16.23 21.53 10.20
N LYS A 219 17.28 21.28 9.42
CA LYS A 219 17.78 22.16 8.36
C LYS A 219 18.33 21.31 7.20
N GLY A 220 18.37 21.87 6.00
CA GLY A 220 18.85 21.21 4.80
C GLY A 220 17.75 21.00 3.78
N ALA A 221 17.96 20.05 2.88
CA ALA A 221 17.01 19.65 1.83
C ALA A 221 16.75 18.15 1.94
N PHE A 222 15.48 17.77 2.07
CA PHE A 222 15.06 16.38 2.17
C PHE A 222 14.00 16.05 1.13
N SER A 223 14.03 14.82 0.65
CA SER A 223 13.13 14.30 -0.37
C SER A 223 12.25 13.19 0.19
N ILE A 224 10.95 13.27 -0.11
CA ILE A 224 9.93 12.31 0.28
C ILE A 224 9.34 11.68 -0.99
N TYR A 225 9.22 10.36 -1.00
CA TYR A 225 8.71 9.62 -2.15
C TYR A 225 7.61 8.62 -1.78
N ASP A 226 6.57 8.58 -2.60
CA ASP A 226 5.51 7.57 -2.57
C ASP A 226 5.36 6.95 -3.96
N ASN A 227 5.61 5.64 -4.04
CA ASN A 227 5.64 4.91 -5.30
C ASN A 227 4.29 4.35 -5.75
N ALA A 228 3.22 4.67 -5.02
CA ALA A 228 1.83 4.42 -5.37
C ALA A 228 0.98 5.56 -4.79
N CYS A 229 1.28 6.80 -5.22
CA CYS A 229 0.94 7.99 -4.45
C CYS A 229 -0.55 8.34 -4.37
N GLY A 230 -1.40 7.69 -5.17
CA GLY A 230 -2.84 7.96 -5.19
C GLY A 230 -3.11 9.44 -5.44
N SER A 231 -3.91 10.06 -4.57
CA SER A 231 -4.22 11.49 -4.60
C SER A 231 -3.12 12.40 -4.03
N GLY A 232 -1.99 11.86 -3.54
CA GLY A 232 -0.89 12.65 -2.96
C GLY A 232 -1.05 13.02 -1.49
N GLY A 233 -2.10 12.54 -0.81
CA GLY A 233 -2.36 12.82 0.60
C GLY A 233 -1.15 12.48 1.49
N MET A 234 -0.56 11.29 1.32
CA MET A 234 0.59 10.85 2.14
C MET A 234 1.81 11.76 1.98
N LEU A 235 2.08 12.25 0.75
CA LEU A 235 3.19 13.16 0.47
C LEU A 235 3.00 14.51 1.17
N THR A 236 1.82 15.09 1.05
CA THR A 236 1.57 16.43 1.58
C THR A 236 1.46 16.45 3.10
N GLU A 237 0.79 15.47 3.72
CA GLU A 237 0.77 15.35 5.18
C GLU A 237 2.17 15.10 5.76
N SER A 238 3.02 14.36 5.04
CA SER A 238 4.41 14.15 5.46
C SER A 238 5.19 15.45 5.51
N LYS A 239 5.04 16.32 4.49
CA LYS A 239 5.67 17.64 4.50
C LYS A 239 5.13 18.50 5.64
N GLU A 240 3.81 18.60 5.78
CA GLU A 240 3.16 19.38 6.83
C GLU A 240 3.62 18.93 8.22
N PHE A 241 3.65 17.62 8.49
CA PHE A 241 4.11 17.07 9.77
C PHE A 241 5.55 17.49 10.14
N ILE A 242 6.42 17.60 9.14
CA ILE A 242 7.82 18.01 9.34
C ILE A 242 7.94 19.51 9.62
N ILE A 243 7.18 20.35 8.90
CA ILE A 243 7.37 21.81 8.91
C ILE A 243 6.41 22.56 9.84
N ASP A 244 5.32 21.93 10.29
CA ASP A 244 4.32 22.55 11.17
C ASP A 244 4.99 23.17 12.40
N GLU A 245 4.82 24.48 12.56
CA GLU A 245 5.43 25.27 13.62
C GLU A 245 4.85 24.92 15.00
N SER A 246 3.62 24.42 15.03
CA SER A 246 2.96 23.90 16.24
C SER A 246 3.26 22.42 16.49
N GLY A 247 3.75 21.73 15.45
CA GLY A 247 4.02 20.29 15.44
C GLY A 247 5.25 19.88 16.26
N PRO A 248 5.58 18.57 16.27
CA PRO A 248 6.67 18.03 17.07
C PRO A 248 8.07 18.23 16.48
N ILE A 249 8.20 18.48 15.17
CA ILE A 249 9.49 18.58 14.47
C ILE A 249 9.89 20.03 14.20
N ARG A 250 8.96 20.86 13.70
CA ARG A 250 9.16 22.30 13.46
C ARG A 250 10.37 22.62 12.59
N SER A 251 10.61 21.77 11.59
CA SER A 251 11.77 21.90 10.72
C SER A 251 11.70 23.18 9.87
N LYS A 252 12.87 23.77 9.61
CA LYS A 252 13.05 24.84 8.62
C LYS A 252 13.74 24.34 7.35
N ALA A 253 13.77 23.03 7.14
CA ALA A 253 14.33 22.40 5.95
C ALA A 253 13.42 22.57 4.72
N GLN A 254 14.02 22.50 3.54
CA GLN A 254 13.28 22.38 2.28
C GLN A 254 12.88 20.91 2.08
N ILE A 255 11.59 20.68 1.81
CA ILE A 255 11.04 19.35 1.61
C ILE A 255 10.54 19.24 0.17
N TYR A 256 11.07 18.27 -0.57
CA TYR A 256 10.73 17.98 -1.95
C TYR A 256 9.90 16.72 -2.03
N LEU A 257 8.76 16.81 -2.71
CA LEU A 257 7.80 15.70 -2.85
C LEU A 257 7.94 15.05 -4.22
N TYR A 258 7.93 13.72 -4.24
CA TYR A 258 8.01 12.89 -5.44
C TYR A 258 6.97 11.79 -5.37
N GLY A 259 6.36 11.48 -6.51
CA GLY A 259 5.32 10.46 -6.54
C GLY A 259 5.21 9.78 -7.90
N GLN A 260 4.70 8.56 -7.90
CA GLN A 260 4.32 7.88 -9.13
C GLN A 260 2.96 7.19 -8.96
N GLU A 261 2.11 7.31 -9.98
CA GLU A 261 0.76 6.78 -9.97
C GLU A 261 0.37 6.25 -11.35
N ILE A 262 -0.30 5.09 -11.37
CA ILE A 262 -0.70 4.39 -12.59
C ILE A 262 -2.11 4.78 -13.04
N ASN A 263 -3.00 5.14 -12.11
CA ASN A 263 -4.34 5.58 -12.44
C ASN A 263 -4.31 7.06 -12.91
N PRO A 264 -4.85 7.35 -14.10
CA PRO A 264 -4.76 8.68 -14.68
C PRO A 264 -5.53 9.75 -13.89
N GLU A 265 -6.70 9.42 -13.36
CA GLU A 265 -7.54 10.36 -12.61
C GLU A 265 -6.86 10.72 -11.28
N THR A 266 -6.37 9.74 -10.52
CA THR A 266 -5.68 9.99 -9.24
C THR A 266 -4.36 10.71 -9.43
N TYR A 267 -3.58 10.36 -10.48
CA TYR A 267 -2.41 11.12 -10.89
C TYR A 267 -2.74 12.61 -11.13
N ALA A 268 -3.83 12.88 -11.86
CA ALA A 268 -4.25 14.24 -12.17
C ALA A 268 -4.63 15.03 -10.91
N ILE A 269 -5.29 14.37 -9.95
CA ILE A 269 -5.63 14.95 -8.64
C ILE A 269 -4.36 15.25 -7.83
N CYS A 270 -3.44 14.29 -7.74
CA CYS A 270 -2.16 14.48 -7.05
C CYS A 270 -1.37 15.64 -7.65
N LYS A 271 -1.23 15.67 -8.98
CA LYS A 271 -0.51 16.73 -9.68
C LYS A 271 -1.17 18.10 -9.52
N ALA A 272 -2.51 18.17 -9.52
CA ALA A 272 -3.24 19.40 -9.25
C ALA A 272 -3.03 19.89 -7.81
N ASP A 273 -3.07 18.99 -6.82
CA ASP A 273 -2.84 19.33 -5.41
C ASP A 273 -1.42 19.86 -5.18
N MET A 274 -0.40 19.20 -5.75
CA MET A 274 1.00 19.68 -5.73
C MET A 274 1.11 21.09 -6.31
N LEU A 275 0.51 21.31 -7.47
CA LEU A 275 0.54 22.61 -8.14
C LEU A 275 -0.13 23.72 -7.30
N ILE A 276 -1.32 23.44 -6.73
CA ILE A 276 -2.07 24.38 -5.89
C ILE A 276 -1.31 24.73 -4.61
N LYS A 277 -0.52 23.79 -4.08
CA LYS A 277 0.33 23.98 -2.90
C LYS A 277 1.68 24.63 -3.22
N GLY A 278 1.96 24.93 -4.49
CA GLY A 278 3.23 25.53 -4.93
C GLY A 278 4.40 24.54 -4.93
N GLU A 279 4.12 23.24 -4.90
CA GLU A 279 5.13 22.19 -5.10
C GLU A 279 5.46 22.04 -6.58
N ASN A 280 6.56 21.34 -6.88
CA ASN A 280 6.91 21.03 -8.27
C ASN A 280 6.03 19.89 -8.81
N PRO A 281 5.08 20.16 -9.73
CA PRO A 281 4.18 19.14 -10.27
C PRO A 281 4.89 18.11 -11.16
N ASP A 282 6.09 18.43 -11.68
CA ASP A 282 6.85 17.54 -12.56
C ASP A 282 7.50 16.39 -11.80
N ASN A 283 7.56 16.47 -10.46
CA ASN A 283 8.01 15.37 -9.61
C ASN A 283 6.95 14.26 -9.47
N ILE A 284 5.72 14.49 -9.91
CA ILE A 284 4.66 13.49 -9.95
C ILE A 284 4.66 12.85 -11.34
N LYS A 285 4.84 11.54 -11.39
CA LYS A 285 4.97 10.78 -12.65
C LYS A 285 3.75 9.90 -12.88
N TYR A 286 3.33 9.81 -14.14
CA TYR A 286 2.27 8.92 -14.58
C TYR A 286 2.87 7.64 -15.18
N GLY A 287 2.35 6.48 -14.77
CA GLY A 287 2.73 5.17 -15.29
C GLY A 287 3.02 4.15 -14.19
N SER A 288 3.23 2.89 -14.58
CA SER A 288 3.51 1.82 -13.61
C SER A 288 4.86 2.02 -12.93
N THR A 289 4.87 2.02 -11.60
CA THR A 289 6.11 2.01 -10.79
C THR A 289 6.97 0.77 -11.05
N LEU A 290 6.33 -0.35 -11.38
CA LEU A 290 7.02 -1.63 -11.54
C LEU A 290 7.65 -1.75 -12.92
N SER A 291 6.91 -1.54 -14.01
CA SER A 291 7.46 -1.68 -15.38
C SER A 291 8.00 -0.39 -16.00
N GLU A 292 7.55 0.78 -15.54
CA GLU A 292 7.90 2.09 -16.09
C GLU A 292 8.41 3.04 -15.00
N ASP A 293 9.53 2.70 -14.35
CA ASP A 293 10.11 3.52 -13.28
C ASP A 293 10.61 4.88 -13.79
N LYS A 294 9.75 5.90 -13.74
CA LYS A 294 10.05 7.26 -14.22
C LYS A 294 10.96 8.02 -13.26
N LEU A 295 11.27 7.45 -12.09
CA LEU A 295 12.14 8.01 -11.06
C LEU A 295 13.34 7.08 -10.78
N GLY A 296 13.72 6.23 -11.74
CA GLY A 296 14.74 5.18 -11.59
C GLY A 296 16.11 5.67 -11.09
N GLY A 297 16.51 6.88 -11.50
CA GLY A 297 17.78 7.51 -11.09
C GLY A 297 17.75 8.19 -9.72
N GLU A 298 16.57 8.44 -9.18
CA GLU A 298 16.40 9.21 -7.94
C GLU A 298 16.62 8.35 -6.69
N LYS A 299 17.12 9.00 -5.62
CA LYS A 299 17.27 8.42 -4.28
C LYS A 299 16.61 9.33 -3.26
N PHE A 300 15.98 8.75 -2.24
CA PHE A 300 15.10 9.48 -1.32
C PHE A 300 15.52 9.31 0.15
N ASP A 301 15.29 10.35 0.95
CA ASP A 301 15.54 10.32 2.40
C ASP A 301 14.43 9.56 3.11
N PHE A 302 13.18 9.83 2.70
CA PHE A 302 11.99 9.29 3.30
C PHE A 302 11.08 8.72 2.23
N MET A 303 10.48 7.57 2.52
CA MET A 303 9.53 6.96 1.62
C MET A 303 8.37 6.38 2.40
N LEU A 304 7.16 6.73 2.01
CA LEU A 304 5.94 6.26 2.66
C LEU A 304 5.00 5.80 1.56
N THR A 305 4.39 4.63 1.72
CA THR A 305 3.44 4.13 0.72
C THR A 305 2.42 3.15 1.28
N ASN A 306 1.28 3.08 0.62
CA ASN A 306 0.27 2.05 0.78
C ASN A 306 0.03 1.42 -0.60
N PRO A 307 0.85 0.44 -1.01
CA PRO A 307 0.80 -0.12 -2.35
C PRO A 307 -0.44 -1.00 -2.51
N PRO A 308 -0.89 -1.27 -3.75
CA PRO A 308 -1.93 -2.25 -3.97
C PRO A 308 -1.47 -3.64 -3.50
N TYR A 309 -2.23 -4.26 -2.59
CA TYR A 309 -1.98 -5.62 -2.11
C TYR A 309 -3.01 -6.62 -2.67
N GLY A 310 -2.56 -7.84 -2.98
CA GLY A 310 -3.43 -8.88 -3.54
C GLY A 310 -3.84 -8.68 -5.00
N LYS A 311 -3.28 -7.69 -5.70
CA LYS A 311 -3.52 -7.46 -7.12
C LYS A 311 -2.52 -8.19 -8.01
N SER A 312 -3.02 -8.63 -9.16
CA SER A 312 -2.17 -9.14 -10.22
C SER A 312 -1.27 -8.04 -10.79
N TRP A 313 -0.01 -8.36 -11.00
CA TRP A 313 0.98 -7.53 -11.70
C TRP A 313 1.53 -8.24 -12.94
N GLU A 314 0.74 -9.15 -13.52
CA GLU A 314 1.11 -9.93 -14.72
C GLU A 314 1.48 -9.03 -15.91
N LYS A 315 0.82 -7.88 -16.05
CA LYS A 315 1.13 -6.90 -17.11
C LYS A 315 2.57 -6.37 -16.94
N ASP A 316 2.92 -5.96 -15.73
CA ASP A 316 4.26 -5.48 -15.41
C ASP A 316 5.32 -6.56 -15.63
N GLN A 317 5.03 -7.81 -15.24
CA GLN A 317 5.95 -8.94 -15.49
C GLN A 317 6.24 -9.13 -16.98
N LYS A 318 5.22 -9.00 -17.85
CA LYS A 318 5.40 -9.12 -19.30
C LYS A 318 6.26 -7.98 -19.84
N GLU A 319 5.99 -6.74 -19.44
CA GLU A 319 6.78 -5.57 -19.86
C GLU A 319 8.24 -5.64 -19.37
N LEU A 320 8.45 -6.17 -18.15
CA LEU A 320 9.76 -6.43 -17.58
C LEU A 320 10.47 -7.67 -18.15
N SER A 321 9.84 -8.37 -19.10
CA SER A 321 10.35 -9.61 -19.70
C SER A 321 10.75 -10.66 -18.67
N VAL A 322 9.96 -10.79 -17.59
CA VAL A 322 10.16 -11.79 -16.55
C VAL A 322 10.04 -13.18 -17.17
N SER A 323 11.05 -14.04 -16.93
CA SER A 323 11.09 -15.39 -17.49
C SER A 323 11.37 -16.42 -16.43
N LYS A 324 10.86 -17.64 -16.63
CA LYS A 324 11.18 -18.80 -15.79
C LYS A 324 12.12 -19.72 -16.54
N LYS A 325 13.40 -19.78 -16.15
CA LYS A 325 14.42 -20.65 -16.75
C LYS A 325 15.08 -21.49 -15.66
N GLY A 326 15.16 -22.80 -15.88
CA GLY A 326 15.80 -23.73 -14.93
C GLY A 326 15.19 -23.73 -13.53
N GLY A 327 13.90 -23.39 -13.39
CA GLY A 327 13.22 -23.28 -12.09
C GLY A 327 13.36 -21.94 -11.38
N ALA A 328 14.24 -21.04 -11.85
CA ALA A 328 14.39 -19.69 -11.33
C ALA A 328 13.55 -18.68 -12.13
N THR A 329 12.93 -17.73 -11.43
CA THR A 329 12.28 -16.56 -12.03
C THR A 329 13.31 -15.44 -12.14
N THR A 330 13.53 -14.91 -13.35
CA THR A 330 14.57 -13.90 -13.61
C THR A 330 14.01 -12.68 -14.33
N CYS A 331 14.61 -11.51 -14.09
CA CYS A 331 14.34 -10.25 -14.77
C CYS A 331 15.64 -9.46 -14.91
N ASN A 332 15.78 -8.66 -15.97
CA ASN A 332 16.95 -7.82 -16.22
C ASN A 332 16.92 -6.49 -15.45
N ASP A 333 15.90 -6.25 -14.62
CA ASP A 333 15.80 -5.06 -13.80
C ASP A 333 16.59 -5.21 -12.49
N ALA A 334 17.54 -4.31 -12.24
CA ALA A 334 18.42 -4.36 -11.08
C ALA A 334 17.67 -4.25 -9.74
N ARG A 335 16.47 -3.67 -9.73
CA ARG A 335 15.65 -3.52 -8.51
C ARG A 335 15.12 -4.86 -8.00
N PHE A 336 14.96 -5.83 -8.90
CA PHE A 336 14.27 -7.10 -8.61
C PHE A 336 15.20 -8.30 -8.47
N GLN A 337 16.51 -8.07 -8.35
CA GLN A 337 17.50 -9.14 -8.21
C GLN A 337 17.40 -9.92 -6.88
N ALA A 338 16.83 -9.29 -5.84
CA ALA A 338 16.61 -9.96 -4.56
C ALA A 338 15.52 -11.04 -4.62
N GLY A 339 14.59 -10.93 -5.57
CA GLY A 339 13.48 -11.87 -5.72
C GLY A 339 12.36 -11.29 -6.58
N ILE A 340 11.59 -12.17 -7.21
CA ILE A 340 10.44 -11.83 -8.06
C ILE A 340 9.26 -12.64 -7.58
N THR A 341 8.21 -11.96 -7.11
CA THR A 341 7.02 -12.62 -6.58
C THR A 341 6.17 -13.27 -7.68
N SER A 342 5.25 -14.14 -7.28
CA SER A 342 4.21 -14.64 -8.17
C SER A 342 3.39 -13.49 -8.78
N LYS A 343 2.84 -13.73 -9.97
CA LYS A 343 2.07 -12.72 -10.72
C LYS A 343 0.81 -12.22 -9.99
N SER A 344 0.31 -12.97 -9.00
CA SER A 344 -0.91 -12.65 -8.26
C SER A 344 -0.69 -11.72 -7.06
N ASP A 345 0.56 -11.44 -6.67
CA ASP A 345 0.85 -10.56 -5.53
C ASP A 345 2.13 -9.75 -5.78
N GLY A 346 1.97 -8.49 -6.17
CA GLY A 346 3.06 -7.57 -6.47
C GLY A 346 3.53 -6.71 -5.29
N GLN A 347 2.95 -6.83 -4.08
CA GLN A 347 3.18 -5.84 -3.02
C GLN A 347 4.65 -5.71 -2.59
N MET A 348 5.38 -6.82 -2.55
CA MET A 348 6.81 -6.83 -2.19
C MET A 348 7.68 -6.25 -3.31
N MET A 349 7.19 -6.17 -4.54
CA MET A 349 7.90 -5.55 -5.66
C MET A 349 7.93 -4.01 -5.51
N PHE A 350 6.86 -3.41 -4.98
CA PHE A 350 6.84 -2.00 -4.58
C PHE A 350 7.85 -1.74 -3.45
N LEU A 351 7.97 -2.64 -2.47
CA LEU A 351 8.97 -2.50 -1.42
C LEU A 351 10.41 -2.59 -1.96
N LEU A 352 10.67 -3.50 -2.91
CA LEU A 352 11.97 -3.56 -3.60
C LEU A 352 12.28 -2.28 -4.39
N ASN A 353 11.28 -1.68 -5.04
CA ASN A 353 11.43 -0.37 -5.67
C ASN A 353 11.92 0.67 -4.66
N MET A 354 11.32 0.76 -3.47
CA MET A 354 11.75 1.70 -2.41
C MET A 354 13.16 1.38 -1.90
N LEU A 355 13.47 0.11 -1.63
CA LEU A 355 14.80 -0.32 -1.17
C LEU A 355 15.88 0.06 -2.17
N SER A 356 15.60 -0.08 -3.48
CA SER A 356 16.54 0.31 -4.52
C SER A 356 16.83 1.81 -4.54
N LYS A 357 15.95 2.65 -3.96
CA LYS A 357 16.06 4.11 -3.94
C LYS A 357 16.57 4.69 -2.62
N MET A 358 17.08 3.85 -1.72
CA MET A 358 17.67 4.34 -0.47
C MET A 358 18.98 5.11 -0.71
N LYS A 359 19.12 6.27 -0.07
CA LYS A 359 20.38 7.01 0.07
C LYS A 359 21.28 6.30 1.07
N LYS A 360 22.57 6.16 0.76
CA LYS A 360 23.52 5.53 1.69
C LYS A 360 23.83 6.50 2.84
N PRO A 361 23.95 6.03 4.10
CA PRO A 361 24.22 6.92 5.24
C PRO A 361 25.51 7.73 5.10
N LYS A 362 26.55 7.13 4.50
CA LYS A 362 27.84 7.79 4.24
C LYS A 362 27.74 8.95 3.25
N GLU A 363 26.75 8.92 2.36
CA GLU A 363 26.52 9.92 1.31
C GLU A 363 25.43 10.94 1.74
N ASN A 364 24.84 10.76 2.93
CA ASN A 364 23.69 11.54 3.41
C ASN A 364 23.81 11.93 4.90
N ASN A 365 24.94 12.53 5.30
CA ASN A 365 25.18 13.07 6.65
C ASN A 365 24.87 12.10 7.81
N GLY A 366 25.04 10.79 7.59
CA GLY A 366 24.71 9.78 8.59
C GLY A 366 23.21 9.68 8.91
N LEU A 367 22.32 10.13 8.02
CA LEU A 367 20.86 9.94 8.11
C LEU A 367 20.45 8.59 7.50
N GLY A 368 20.88 8.31 6.27
CA GLY A 368 20.40 7.15 5.49
C GLY A 368 19.01 7.40 4.91
N SER A 369 18.22 6.34 4.77
CA SER A 369 16.81 6.40 4.38
C SER A 369 15.91 5.71 5.41
N ARG A 370 14.65 6.15 5.48
CA ARG A 370 13.60 5.51 6.28
C ARG A 370 12.35 5.27 5.43
N ILE A 371 11.79 4.08 5.55
CA ILE A 371 10.65 3.60 4.78
C ILE A 371 9.52 3.21 5.73
N ALA A 372 8.29 3.61 5.43
CA ALA A 372 7.07 3.01 5.96
C ALA A 372 6.22 2.46 4.80
N SER A 373 5.91 1.17 4.84
CA SER A 373 5.11 0.51 3.79
C SER A 373 4.00 -0.31 4.42
N VAL A 374 2.77 -0.12 3.97
CA VAL A 374 1.61 -0.90 4.41
C VAL A 374 1.56 -2.23 3.64
N HIS A 375 1.28 -3.33 4.34
CA HIS A 375 1.13 -4.65 3.75
C HIS A 375 0.00 -5.44 4.39
N ASN A 376 -0.54 -6.43 3.66
CA ASN A 376 -1.38 -7.46 4.25
C ASN A 376 -0.51 -8.60 4.84
N GLY A 377 -1.16 -9.60 5.44
CA GLY A 377 -0.47 -10.74 6.07
C GLY A 377 0.40 -11.59 5.13
N SER A 378 0.12 -11.64 3.81
CA SER A 378 0.90 -12.49 2.90
C SER A 378 2.38 -12.09 2.86
N SER A 379 2.68 -10.79 3.02
CA SER A 379 4.05 -10.26 3.09
C SER A 379 4.91 -10.93 4.17
N LEU A 380 4.28 -11.38 5.26
CA LEU A 380 4.98 -11.87 6.46
C LEU A 380 5.40 -13.34 6.36
N PHE A 381 4.60 -14.20 5.71
CA PHE A 381 4.76 -15.67 5.80
C PHE A 381 4.50 -16.44 4.50
N ASN A 382 4.06 -15.79 3.42
CA ASN A 382 3.76 -16.50 2.17
C ASN A 382 5.03 -17.19 1.65
N SER A 383 4.92 -18.49 1.37
CA SER A 383 6.03 -19.36 0.98
C SER A 383 6.38 -19.30 -0.52
N ASP A 384 5.79 -18.36 -1.28
CA ASP A 384 6.27 -17.98 -2.61
C ASP A 384 7.79 -17.69 -2.59
N SER A 385 8.53 -18.28 -3.52
CA SER A 385 10.00 -18.22 -3.51
C SER A 385 10.52 -16.79 -3.65
N GLY A 386 9.83 -15.94 -4.41
CA GLY A 386 10.14 -14.52 -4.52
C GLY A 386 9.97 -13.80 -3.20
N MET A 387 8.83 -13.99 -2.52
CA MET A 387 8.59 -13.37 -1.21
C MET A 387 9.57 -13.83 -0.13
N VAL A 388 9.91 -15.12 -0.11
CA VAL A 388 10.93 -15.66 0.81
C VAL A 388 12.29 -15.02 0.55
N ALA A 389 12.69 -14.90 -0.72
CA ALA A 389 13.97 -14.30 -1.09
C ALA A 389 14.03 -12.80 -0.74
N ILE A 390 12.93 -12.06 -0.93
CA ILE A 390 12.85 -10.64 -0.57
C ILE A 390 12.91 -10.46 0.96
N ARG A 391 12.17 -11.25 1.74
CA ARG A 391 12.26 -11.20 3.22
C ARG A 391 13.66 -11.52 3.69
N LYS A 392 14.29 -12.56 3.13
CA LYS A 392 15.68 -12.91 3.41
C LYS A 392 16.61 -11.74 3.14
N TYR A 393 16.51 -11.11 1.97
CA TYR A 393 17.31 -9.94 1.62
C TYR A 393 17.15 -8.79 2.62
N ILE A 394 15.91 -8.50 3.04
CA ILE A 394 15.62 -7.44 4.02
C ILE A 394 16.24 -7.76 5.39
N MET A 395 16.13 -9.01 5.86
CA MET A 395 16.63 -9.43 7.17
C MET A 395 18.15 -9.50 7.22
N GLU A 396 18.79 -10.08 6.20
CA GLU A 396 20.25 -10.25 6.14
C GLU A 396 20.98 -8.90 5.98
N ASN A 397 20.35 -7.91 5.36
CA ASN A 397 20.88 -6.54 5.30
C ASN A 397 20.50 -5.68 6.51
N ASP A 398 19.82 -6.26 7.51
CA ASP A 398 19.38 -5.57 8.72
C ASP A 398 18.53 -4.32 8.44
N PHE A 399 17.68 -4.37 7.41
CA PHE A 399 16.85 -3.23 7.01
C PHE A 399 15.55 -3.11 7.81
N LEU A 400 14.92 -4.24 8.19
CA LEU A 400 13.63 -4.22 8.91
C LEU A 400 13.81 -3.76 10.35
N GLU A 401 13.31 -2.58 10.70
CA GLU A 401 13.40 -2.01 12.04
C GLU A 401 12.21 -2.40 12.92
N ALA A 402 11.00 -2.34 12.38
CA ALA A 402 9.80 -2.72 13.12
C ALA A 402 8.65 -3.19 12.21
N ILE A 403 7.73 -3.96 12.80
CA ILE A 403 6.42 -4.27 12.22
C ILE A 403 5.33 -3.92 13.22
N ILE A 404 4.37 -3.12 12.77
CA ILE A 404 3.21 -2.71 13.56
C ILE A 404 1.96 -3.40 13.00
N ALA A 405 1.34 -4.28 13.77
CA ALA A 405 0.04 -4.86 13.42
C ALA A 405 -1.09 -3.88 13.75
N LEU A 406 -1.92 -3.57 12.77
CA LEU A 406 -3.00 -2.59 12.88
C LEU A 406 -4.33 -3.24 13.26
N PRO A 407 -5.27 -2.50 13.89
CA PRO A 407 -6.65 -2.93 14.03
C PRO A 407 -7.26 -3.29 12.67
N THR A 408 -8.15 -4.30 12.64
CA THR A 408 -8.95 -4.60 11.45
C THR A 408 -9.95 -3.48 11.16
N ASN A 409 -10.54 -3.47 9.96
CA ASN A 409 -11.58 -2.51 9.58
C ASN A 409 -11.14 -1.03 9.71
N MET A 410 -9.84 -0.77 9.55
CA MET A 410 -9.28 0.59 9.50
C MET A 410 -9.34 1.18 8.09
N PHE A 411 -9.37 0.35 7.06
CA PHE A 411 -9.40 0.73 5.65
C PHE A 411 -10.82 0.71 5.09
N TYR A 412 -11.06 1.53 4.06
CA TYR A 412 -12.37 1.70 3.44
C TYR A 412 -12.80 0.49 2.60
N ASN A 413 -11.85 -0.20 1.96
CA ASN A 413 -12.10 -1.30 1.04
C ASN A 413 -11.95 -2.69 1.67
N THR A 414 -11.32 -2.80 2.84
CA THR A 414 -10.98 -4.11 3.40
C THR A 414 -11.02 -4.15 4.93
N GLY A 415 -11.51 -5.28 5.44
CA GLY A 415 -11.46 -5.65 6.86
C GLY A 415 -10.25 -6.51 7.22
N ILE A 416 -9.36 -6.83 6.28
CA ILE A 416 -8.24 -7.74 6.53
C ILE A 416 -7.24 -7.16 7.55
N PRO A 417 -6.52 -8.02 8.28
CA PRO A 417 -5.35 -7.61 9.05
C PRO A 417 -4.28 -6.98 8.15
N THR A 418 -3.78 -5.83 8.58
CA THR A 418 -2.77 -5.06 7.87
C THR A 418 -1.62 -4.68 8.81
N PHE A 419 -0.46 -4.43 8.24
CA PHE A 419 0.78 -4.22 8.96
C PHE A 419 1.54 -3.05 8.35
N ILE A 420 2.16 -2.21 9.19
CA ILE A 420 3.14 -1.23 8.74
C ILE A 420 4.53 -1.85 8.92
N TRP A 421 5.26 -1.97 7.83
CA TRP A 421 6.68 -2.30 7.85
C TRP A 421 7.49 -1.02 7.93
N ILE A 422 8.33 -0.89 8.95
CA ILE A 422 9.30 0.20 9.10
C ILE A 422 10.69 -0.33 8.76
N LEU A 423 11.32 0.25 7.76
CA LEU A 423 12.67 -0.12 7.33
C LEU A 423 13.62 1.08 7.37
N THR A 424 14.89 0.83 7.66
CA THR A 424 15.96 1.81 7.54
C THR A 424 17.29 1.14 7.25
N ASN A 425 18.15 1.78 6.46
CA ASN A 425 19.52 1.35 6.24
C ASN A 425 20.51 1.97 7.26
N ASN A 426 19.99 2.58 8.33
CA ASN A 426 20.78 3.25 9.36
C ASN A 426 20.14 3.13 10.74
N LYS A 427 19.96 1.88 11.18
CA LYS A 427 19.42 1.59 12.52
C LYS A 427 20.28 2.22 13.62
N THR A 428 19.62 2.68 14.67
CA THR A 428 20.31 3.10 15.90
C THR A 428 21.03 1.91 16.55
N LYS A 429 22.01 2.19 17.41
CA LYS A 429 22.75 1.13 18.11
C LYS A 429 21.84 0.17 18.88
N ALA A 430 20.74 0.66 19.45
CA ALA A 430 19.80 -0.16 20.22
C ALA A 430 18.95 -1.11 19.36
N LYS A 431 18.74 -0.79 18.07
CA LYS A 431 17.91 -1.58 17.13
C LYS A 431 18.72 -2.43 16.15
N LYS A 432 20.04 -2.28 16.10
CA LYS A 432 20.91 -3.00 15.14
C LYS A 432 20.83 -4.52 15.37
N GLY A 433 20.63 -5.28 14.30
CA GLY A 433 20.47 -6.75 14.31
C GLY A 433 19.16 -7.24 14.92
N LYS A 434 18.21 -6.33 15.18
CA LYS A 434 16.94 -6.61 15.86
C LYS A 434 15.74 -6.07 15.09
N VAL A 435 14.60 -6.71 15.32
CA VAL A 435 13.28 -6.28 14.82
C VAL A 435 12.34 -6.09 16.02
N GLN A 436 11.65 -4.97 16.03
CA GLN A 436 10.60 -4.67 17.00
C GLN A 436 9.22 -5.06 16.42
N LEU A 437 8.45 -5.87 17.14
CA LEU A 437 7.06 -6.18 16.80
C LEU A 437 6.13 -5.41 17.73
N ILE A 438 5.17 -4.67 17.19
CA ILE A 438 4.18 -3.90 17.96
C ILE A 438 2.78 -4.36 17.60
N ASN A 439 2.03 -4.83 18.59
CA ASN A 439 0.66 -5.30 18.40
C ASN A 439 -0.35 -4.21 18.76
N ALA A 440 -0.76 -3.42 17.78
CA ALA A 440 -1.76 -2.37 17.94
C ALA A 440 -3.18 -2.83 17.58
N THR A 441 -3.48 -4.14 17.65
CA THR A 441 -4.81 -4.69 17.27
C THR A 441 -5.86 -4.57 18.37
N LYS A 442 -5.46 -4.29 19.61
CA LYS A 442 -6.33 -4.25 20.80
C LYS A 442 -7.17 -2.97 20.84
N GLU A 443 -8.31 -3.01 21.56
CA GLU A 443 -9.22 -1.86 21.75
C GLU A 443 -8.55 -0.61 22.35
N ALA A 444 -7.41 -0.78 23.03
CA ALA A 444 -6.61 0.35 23.54
C ALA A 444 -6.03 1.27 22.45
N TYR A 445 -6.07 0.83 21.18
CA TYR A 445 -5.46 1.49 20.03
C TYR A 445 -6.47 1.95 18.96
N TYR A 446 -7.77 1.79 19.17
CA TYR A 446 -8.78 2.27 18.22
C TYR A 446 -10.12 2.58 18.90
N THR A 447 -10.99 3.30 18.20
CA THR A 447 -12.38 3.52 18.59
C THR A 447 -13.30 3.05 17.48
N LYS A 448 -14.42 2.43 17.84
CA LYS A 448 -15.46 2.07 16.88
C LYS A 448 -16.18 3.33 16.39
N MET A 449 -16.32 3.45 15.08
CA MET A 449 -17.01 4.56 14.45
C MET A 449 -18.52 4.43 14.66
N LYS A 450 -19.21 5.57 14.84
CA LYS A 450 -20.68 5.61 14.94
C LYS A 450 -21.38 5.21 13.64
N LYS A 451 -20.75 5.49 12.50
CA LYS A 451 -21.24 5.15 11.17
C LYS A 451 -20.07 4.59 10.36
N SER A 452 -20.25 3.38 9.82
CA SER A 452 -19.27 2.75 8.94
C SER A 452 -19.11 3.54 7.64
N LEU A 453 -17.90 3.56 7.11
CA LEU A 453 -17.58 4.10 5.79
C LEU A 453 -16.99 2.96 4.94
N GLY A 454 -17.84 2.33 4.12
CA GLY A 454 -17.48 1.06 3.47
C GLY A 454 -17.17 -0.02 4.53
N GLN A 455 -16.02 -0.68 4.39
CA GLN A 455 -15.50 -1.66 5.36
C GLN A 455 -14.85 -1.02 6.60
N LYS A 456 -14.65 0.31 6.58
CA LYS A 456 -14.06 1.03 7.68
C LYS A 456 -15.05 1.19 8.82
N GLN A 457 -14.71 0.65 9.98
CA GLN A 457 -15.52 0.66 11.20
C GLN A 457 -14.72 1.10 12.42
N ASN A 458 -13.40 1.14 12.32
CA ASN A 458 -12.50 1.51 13.40
C ASN A 458 -11.69 2.75 12.98
N GLU A 459 -11.42 3.65 13.92
CA GLU A 459 -10.57 4.83 13.71
C GLU A 459 -9.55 4.99 14.85
N MET A 460 -8.41 5.60 14.53
CA MET A 460 -7.40 5.98 15.53
C MET A 460 -7.57 7.45 15.92
N THR A 461 -7.53 7.71 17.21
CA THR A 461 -7.42 9.07 17.75
C THR A 461 -5.95 9.44 17.93
N LYS A 462 -5.66 10.73 18.12
CA LYS A 462 -4.30 11.19 18.45
C LYS A 462 -3.71 10.43 19.64
N THR A 463 -4.50 10.15 20.68
CA THR A 463 -4.06 9.37 21.85
C THR A 463 -3.62 7.95 21.48
N HIS A 464 -4.29 7.31 20.51
CA HIS A 464 -3.90 5.98 20.05
C HIS A 464 -2.57 6.04 19.28
N ILE A 465 -2.43 7.03 18.41
CA ILE A 465 -1.21 7.26 17.63
C ILE A 465 -0.03 7.56 18.54
N ASP A 466 -0.22 8.43 19.54
CA ASP A 466 0.79 8.77 20.54
C ASP A 466 1.28 7.51 21.29
N LYS A 467 0.36 6.61 21.70
CA LYS A 467 0.72 5.34 22.37
C LYS A 467 1.55 4.41 21.49
N ILE A 468 1.13 4.20 20.23
CA ILE A 468 1.88 3.33 19.30
C ILE A 468 3.26 3.92 19.02
N THR A 469 3.32 5.24 18.85
CA THR A 469 4.57 5.99 18.65
C THR A 469 5.50 5.85 19.85
N GLU A 470 4.97 5.93 21.08
CA GLU A 470 5.74 5.76 22.30
C GLU A 470 6.34 4.34 22.40
N LEU A 471 5.56 3.29 22.11
CA LEU A 471 6.08 1.92 22.05
C LEU A 471 7.25 1.82 21.07
N PHE A 472 7.10 2.40 19.88
CA PHE A 472 8.12 2.38 18.84
C PHE A 472 9.40 3.15 19.21
N LEU A 473 9.27 4.33 19.80
CA LEU A 473 10.41 5.18 20.16
C LEU A 473 11.16 4.69 21.40
N THR A 474 10.44 4.22 22.41
CA THR A 474 11.05 3.70 23.64
C THR A 474 11.79 2.39 23.41
N ASN A 475 11.25 1.52 22.53
CA ASN A 475 11.87 0.24 22.17
C ASN A 475 12.15 -0.63 23.41
N ILE A 476 11.13 -0.76 24.28
CA ILE A 476 11.14 -1.56 25.50
C ILE A 476 10.10 -2.68 25.36
N GLU A 477 10.45 -3.89 25.80
CA GLU A 477 9.53 -5.03 25.75
C GLU A 477 8.40 -4.91 26.78
N ASN A 478 7.19 -5.28 26.36
CA ASN A 478 6.00 -5.41 27.19
C ASN A 478 4.98 -6.36 26.50
N ASP A 479 3.71 -6.32 26.90
CA ASP A 479 2.67 -7.19 26.32
C ASP A 479 2.29 -6.83 24.88
N ASP A 480 2.51 -5.58 24.48
CA ASP A 480 2.19 -5.05 23.14
C ASP A 480 3.43 -4.82 22.28
N CYS A 481 4.63 -4.97 22.84
CA CYS A 481 5.91 -4.77 22.15
C CYS A 481 6.89 -5.90 22.46
N LYS A 482 7.36 -6.61 21.43
CA LYS A 482 8.37 -7.68 21.53
C LYS A 482 9.58 -7.34 20.67
N ILE A 483 10.78 -7.73 21.10
CA ILE A 483 12.03 -7.41 20.38
C ILE A 483 12.84 -8.69 20.20
N TYR A 484 13.11 -9.03 18.94
CA TYR A 484 13.83 -10.25 18.59
C TYR A 484 15.05 -9.94 17.72
N ASN A 485 16.06 -10.80 17.80
CA ASN A 485 17.18 -10.77 16.86
C ASN A 485 16.70 -11.23 15.47
N ASN A 486 17.41 -10.85 14.41
CA ASN A 486 17.00 -11.18 13.04
C ASN A 486 16.90 -12.71 12.80
N ASP A 487 17.77 -13.51 13.42
CA ASP A 487 17.83 -14.97 13.31
C ASP A 487 16.61 -15.70 13.89
N GLU A 488 15.90 -15.10 14.85
CA GLU A 488 14.64 -15.62 15.40
C GLU A 488 13.53 -15.79 14.34
N PHE A 489 13.59 -14.99 13.26
CA PHE A 489 12.65 -15.05 12.14
C PHE A 489 13.11 -15.98 11.02
N GLY A 490 14.33 -16.49 11.11
CA GLY A 490 14.92 -17.35 10.10
C GLY A 490 14.60 -18.82 10.34
N TYR A 491 14.50 -19.57 9.25
CA TYR A 491 14.45 -21.02 9.28
C TYR A 491 15.34 -21.62 8.18
N THR A 492 15.84 -22.82 8.45
CA THR A 492 16.35 -23.73 7.44
C THR A 492 15.21 -24.62 6.97
N LYS A 493 14.84 -24.50 5.69
CA LYS A 493 13.99 -25.46 5.01
C LYS A 493 14.84 -26.65 4.57
N ILE A 494 14.43 -27.86 4.95
CA ILE A 494 15.11 -29.09 4.57
C ILE A 494 14.10 -30.16 4.18
N THR A 495 14.47 -31.03 3.25
CA THR A 495 13.66 -32.16 2.82
C THR A 495 14.05 -33.38 3.64
N ILE A 496 13.03 -34.08 4.13
CA ILE A 496 13.17 -35.35 4.83
C ILE A 496 12.78 -36.44 3.86
N GLU A 497 13.76 -37.18 3.35
CA GLU A 497 13.50 -38.28 2.44
C GLU A 497 13.23 -39.56 3.22
N ARG A 498 12.42 -40.43 2.63
CA ARG A 498 12.10 -41.75 3.18
C ARG A 498 11.80 -42.73 2.05
N PRO A 499 11.85 -44.05 2.31
CA PRO A 499 11.36 -45.04 1.37
C PRO A 499 9.86 -44.85 1.11
N LYS A 500 9.43 -45.01 -0.14
CA LYS A 500 8.00 -45.12 -0.46
C LYS A 500 7.42 -46.39 0.15
N SER A 501 6.15 -46.33 0.54
CA SER A 501 5.44 -47.53 0.98
C SER A 501 5.31 -48.55 -0.15
N ILE A 502 5.31 -49.83 0.21
CA ILE A 502 5.16 -50.93 -0.74
C ILE A 502 3.85 -50.79 -1.53
N GLU A 503 2.77 -50.38 -0.87
CA GLU A 503 1.46 -50.17 -1.51
C GLU A 503 1.54 -49.13 -2.64
N ILE A 504 2.19 -47.99 -2.41
CA ILE A 504 2.35 -46.95 -3.42
C ILE A 504 3.21 -47.45 -4.58
N LEU A 505 4.31 -48.15 -4.28
CA LEU A 505 5.20 -48.71 -5.30
C LEU A 505 4.50 -49.75 -6.17
N LEU A 506 3.69 -50.64 -5.58
CA LEU A 506 2.95 -51.66 -6.33
C LEU A 506 1.89 -51.06 -7.25
N ASN A 507 1.40 -49.84 -6.98
CA ASN A 507 0.48 -49.11 -7.83
C ASN A 507 1.20 -48.23 -8.90
N ASP A 508 2.54 -48.11 -8.85
CA ASP A 508 3.33 -47.35 -9.82
C ASP A 508 3.72 -48.23 -11.03
N GLU A 509 3.22 -47.87 -12.22
CA GLU A 509 3.49 -48.61 -13.47
C GLU A 509 4.99 -48.72 -13.79
N LYS A 510 5.80 -47.70 -13.44
CA LYS A 510 7.24 -47.71 -13.71
C LYS A 510 7.97 -48.66 -12.77
N PHE A 511 7.52 -48.74 -11.52
CA PHE A 511 8.05 -49.72 -10.57
C PHE A 511 7.66 -51.14 -10.98
N GLN A 512 6.42 -51.35 -11.44
CA GLN A 512 5.94 -52.65 -11.93
C GLN A 512 6.70 -53.18 -13.15
N ALA A 513 7.32 -52.30 -13.93
CA ALA A 513 8.13 -52.63 -15.09
C ALA A 513 9.60 -52.99 -14.76
N LEU A 514 10.01 -52.89 -13.50
CA LEU A 514 11.38 -53.25 -13.09
C LEU A 514 11.56 -54.77 -13.06
N GLU A 515 12.67 -55.25 -13.62
CA GLU A 515 13.03 -56.67 -13.60
C GLU A 515 13.27 -57.17 -12.17
N GLN A 516 13.83 -56.32 -11.30
CA GLN A 516 14.21 -56.65 -9.92
C GLN A 516 13.09 -56.37 -8.90
N LYS A 517 11.84 -56.12 -9.33
CA LYS A 517 10.77 -55.66 -8.42
C LYS A 517 10.48 -56.60 -7.26
N ASP A 518 10.51 -57.92 -7.48
CA ASP A 518 10.17 -58.89 -6.45
C ASP A 518 11.25 -58.94 -5.35
N GLU A 519 12.52 -58.76 -5.74
CA GLU A 519 13.66 -58.63 -4.82
C GLU A 519 13.57 -57.34 -4.00
N LEU A 520 13.25 -56.22 -4.65
CA LEU A 520 13.01 -54.93 -3.98
C LEU A 520 11.86 -55.00 -2.98
N VAL A 521 10.73 -55.60 -3.36
CA VAL A 521 9.58 -55.79 -2.44
C VAL A 521 9.97 -56.67 -1.26
N SER A 522 10.77 -57.73 -1.47
CA SER A 522 11.26 -58.56 -0.37
C SER A 522 12.11 -57.76 0.62
N LYS A 523 13.04 -56.95 0.13
CA LYS A 523 13.90 -56.09 0.96
C LYS A 523 13.13 -55.00 1.70
N LEU A 524 12.11 -54.41 1.06
CA LEU A 524 11.24 -53.44 1.72
C LEU A 524 10.38 -54.07 2.83
N LYS A 525 9.91 -55.30 2.66
CA LYS A 525 9.22 -56.04 3.74
C LYS A 525 10.15 -56.36 4.91
N GLU A 526 11.43 -56.66 4.63
CA GLU A 526 12.45 -56.82 5.67
C GLU A 526 12.64 -55.53 6.47
N LEU A 527 12.66 -54.39 5.79
CA LEU A 527 12.75 -53.07 6.43
C LEU A 527 11.50 -52.71 7.24
N GLU A 528 10.30 -53.05 6.78
CA GLU A 528 9.06 -52.86 7.54
C GLU A 528 9.04 -53.70 8.83
N ALA A 529 9.61 -54.91 8.78
CA ALA A 529 9.72 -55.78 9.95
C ALA A 529 10.83 -55.35 10.92
N ASN A 530 11.95 -54.83 10.39
CA ASN A 530 13.11 -54.38 11.16
C ASN A 530 13.55 -52.98 10.71
N PRO A 531 12.96 -51.92 11.27
CA PRO A 531 13.33 -50.54 10.94
C PRO A 531 14.83 -50.30 11.09
N GLN A 532 15.40 -49.54 10.16
CA GLN A 532 16.81 -49.18 10.13
C GLN A 532 16.98 -47.67 10.19
N ASP A 533 18.17 -47.26 10.61
CA ASP A 533 18.53 -45.85 10.67
C ASP A 533 19.45 -45.50 9.50
N PHE A 534 18.87 -44.88 8.48
CA PHE A 534 19.62 -44.42 7.31
C PHE A 534 20.10 -42.98 7.54
N THR A 535 21.33 -42.68 7.11
CA THR A 535 21.86 -41.31 7.17
C THR A 535 21.82 -40.60 5.82
N SER A 536 21.61 -41.36 4.74
CA SER A 536 21.52 -40.86 3.38
C SER A 536 20.71 -41.78 2.47
N LYS A 537 20.35 -41.26 1.29
CA LYS A 537 19.82 -42.05 0.18
C LYS A 537 20.75 -43.21 -0.18
N GLU A 538 22.06 -42.98 -0.17
CA GLU A 538 23.05 -43.99 -0.55
C GLU A 538 23.03 -45.17 0.42
N ASP A 539 22.87 -44.92 1.73
CA ASP A 539 22.76 -45.98 2.74
C ASP A 539 21.54 -46.86 2.50
N PHE A 540 20.39 -46.24 2.19
CA PHE A 540 19.16 -46.96 1.88
C PHE A 540 19.30 -47.81 0.60
N ILE A 541 19.87 -47.25 -0.47
CA ILE A 541 20.09 -47.99 -1.72
C ILE A 541 21.08 -49.15 -1.52
N ASN A 542 22.14 -48.95 -0.72
CA ASN A 542 23.09 -50.01 -0.37
C ASN A 542 22.43 -51.13 0.45
N PHE A 543 21.49 -50.81 1.35
CA PHE A 543 20.73 -51.81 2.11
C PHE A 543 19.89 -52.73 1.23
N LEU A 544 19.31 -52.20 0.15
CA LEU A 544 18.55 -53.00 -0.81
C LEU A 544 19.44 -54.04 -1.51
N ASP A 545 20.73 -53.73 -1.71
CA ASP A 545 21.71 -54.60 -2.36
C ASP A 545 21.30 -55.00 -3.80
N VAL A 546 20.55 -54.13 -4.48
CA VAL A 546 20.08 -54.31 -5.86
C VAL A 546 20.73 -53.28 -6.75
N LYS A 547 21.25 -53.72 -7.91
CA LYS A 547 21.87 -52.82 -8.88
C LYS A 547 20.81 -52.03 -9.65
N LEU A 548 20.64 -50.76 -9.29
CA LEU A 548 19.67 -49.84 -9.87
C LEU A 548 20.35 -48.72 -10.66
N LYS A 549 19.63 -48.16 -11.63
CA LYS A 549 19.98 -46.87 -12.25
C LYS A 549 19.42 -45.74 -11.38
N LYS A 550 20.02 -44.54 -11.45
CA LYS A 550 19.54 -43.34 -10.73
C LYS A 550 18.03 -43.05 -10.88
N ALA A 551 17.48 -43.26 -12.08
CA ALA A 551 16.05 -43.06 -12.32
C ALA A 551 15.18 -44.06 -11.54
N GLU A 552 15.66 -45.28 -11.37
CA GLU A 552 14.99 -46.38 -10.67
C GLU A 552 15.12 -46.18 -9.14
N GLU A 553 16.29 -45.76 -8.65
CA GLU A 553 16.46 -45.35 -7.24
C GLU A 553 15.46 -44.27 -6.83
N ASN A 554 15.25 -43.26 -7.68
CA ASN A 554 14.31 -42.17 -7.40
C ASN A 554 12.85 -42.63 -7.37
N LEU A 555 12.50 -43.79 -7.96
CA LEU A 555 11.16 -44.35 -7.84
C LEU A 555 10.89 -44.83 -6.42
N LEU A 556 11.93 -45.27 -5.70
CA LEU A 556 11.85 -45.87 -4.36
C LEU A 556 11.73 -44.85 -3.23
N ILE A 557 11.98 -43.57 -3.50
CA ILE A 557 12.01 -42.51 -2.49
C ILE A 557 10.75 -41.68 -2.59
N ASP A 558 10.15 -41.40 -1.43
CA ASP A 558 8.98 -40.54 -1.34
C ASP A 558 9.35 -39.10 -1.68
N SER A 559 9.11 -38.74 -2.94
CA SER A 559 9.46 -37.44 -3.50
C SER A 559 8.36 -36.38 -3.31
N ASP A 560 7.36 -36.60 -2.44
CA ASP A 560 6.36 -35.58 -2.15
C ASP A 560 6.97 -34.39 -1.39
N LYS A 561 7.52 -33.44 -2.14
CA LYS A 561 8.14 -32.21 -1.63
C LYS A 561 7.17 -31.28 -0.89
N THR A 562 5.86 -31.52 -0.96
CA THR A 562 4.88 -30.70 -0.25
C THR A 562 4.69 -31.14 1.21
N ASN A 563 4.78 -32.44 1.46
CA ASN A 563 4.62 -33.02 2.79
C ASN A 563 5.95 -33.40 3.47
N ASN A 564 7.04 -33.53 2.70
CA ASN A 564 8.32 -34.02 3.19
C ASN A 564 9.34 -32.89 3.43
N THR A 565 8.91 -31.71 3.89
CA THR A 565 9.84 -30.61 4.22
C THR A 565 9.60 -30.02 5.58
N GLU A 566 10.68 -29.86 6.34
CA GLU A 566 10.69 -29.23 7.66
C GLU A 566 11.23 -27.80 7.59
N LYS A 567 10.68 -26.92 8.43
CA LYS A 567 11.20 -25.56 8.65
C LYS A 567 11.78 -25.48 10.05
N ILE A 568 13.09 -25.65 10.15
CA ILE A 568 13.82 -25.70 11.42
C ILE A 568 14.31 -24.28 11.75
N PRO A 569 13.99 -23.70 12.92
CA PRO A 569 14.48 -22.37 13.31
C PRO A 569 16.01 -22.26 13.19
N LEU A 570 16.54 -21.10 12.76
CA LEU A 570 18.01 -20.91 12.65
C LEU A 570 18.73 -21.00 14.01
N THR A 571 17.99 -20.83 15.10
CA THR A 571 18.48 -20.94 16.48
C THR A 571 18.60 -22.39 16.97
N GLN A 572 18.16 -23.37 16.18
CA GLN A 572 18.19 -24.80 16.52
C GLN A 572 19.17 -25.57 15.62
N ASP A 573 19.80 -26.58 16.21
CA ASP A 573 20.62 -27.53 15.45
C ASP A 573 19.73 -28.49 14.64
N ILE A 574 20.06 -28.65 13.36
CA ILE A 574 19.26 -29.41 12.39
C ILE A 574 19.22 -30.89 12.78
N GLN A 575 20.36 -31.46 13.16
CA GLN A 575 20.47 -32.88 13.49
C GLN A 575 19.68 -33.20 14.76
N SER A 576 19.85 -32.36 15.79
CA SER A 576 19.14 -32.49 17.06
C SER A 576 17.63 -32.34 16.89
N TYR A 577 17.15 -31.42 16.05
CA TYR A 577 15.73 -31.30 15.75
C TYR A 577 15.21 -32.56 15.05
N TYR A 578 15.91 -33.04 14.03
CA TYR A 578 15.51 -34.24 13.29
C TYR A 578 15.39 -35.47 14.21
N GLU A 579 16.36 -35.70 15.08
CA GLU A 579 16.37 -36.83 16.00
C GLU A 579 15.22 -36.82 17.02
N ASN A 580 14.83 -35.63 17.49
CA ASN A 580 13.81 -35.49 18.54
C ASN A 580 12.39 -35.29 18.01
N GLU A 581 12.22 -34.56 16.90
CA GLU A 581 10.91 -34.09 16.44
C GLU A 581 10.43 -34.79 15.17
N VAL A 582 11.33 -35.37 14.36
CA VAL A 582 10.98 -35.95 13.05
C VAL A 582 11.10 -37.47 13.08
N LYS A 583 12.30 -37.96 13.40
CA LYS A 583 12.66 -39.38 13.35
C LYS A 583 11.74 -40.30 14.17
N PRO A 584 11.24 -39.92 15.37
CA PRO A 584 10.32 -40.78 16.13
C PRO A 584 8.99 -41.04 15.43
N TYR A 585 8.57 -40.14 14.53
CA TYR A 585 7.30 -40.22 13.80
C TYR A 585 7.48 -40.67 12.35
N VAL A 586 8.69 -40.53 11.79
CA VAL A 586 9.02 -40.91 10.42
C VAL A 586 10.22 -41.88 10.43
N PRO A 587 10.01 -43.16 10.78
CA PRO A 587 11.09 -44.14 10.80
C PRO A 587 11.67 -44.37 9.40
N ASN A 588 12.92 -44.84 9.34
CA ASN A 588 13.67 -45.09 8.10
C ASN A 588 13.90 -43.83 7.24
N SER A 589 13.63 -42.63 7.75
CA SER A 589 13.90 -41.40 7.01
C SER A 589 15.36 -40.95 7.15
N TRP A 590 15.76 -39.99 6.34
CA TRP A 590 17.03 -39.28 6.43
C TRP A 590 16.89 -37.84 5.95
N ILE A 591 17.88 -37.02 6.30
CA ILE A 591 17.94 -35.63 5.88
C ILE A 591 18.57 -35.53 4.48
N ALA A 592 17.87 -34.90 3.53
CA ALA A 592 18.43 -34.54 2.23
C ALA A 592 19.23 -33.23 2.35
N TRP A 593 20.49 -33.32 2.79
CA TRP A 593 21.33 -32.16 3.10
C TRP A 593 21.53 -31.19 1.93
N GLU A 594 21.46 -31.68 0.70
CA GLU A 594 21.56 -30.87 -0.52
C GLU A 594 20.32 -29.99 -0.78
N SER A 595 19.20 -30.28 -0.11
CA SER A 595 17.97 -29.50 -0.24
C SER A 595 17.94 -28.26 0.67
N LYS A 596 18.98 -28.06 1.50
CA LYS A 596 19.03 -27.02 2.53
C LYS A 596 18.84 -25.62 1.92
N ALA A 597 17.81 -24.91 2.36
CA ALA A 597 17.53 -23.54 1.94
C ALA A 597 17.15 -22.65 3.12
N ILE A 598 17.80 -21.49 3.26
CA ILE A 598 17.46 -20.51 4.31
C ILE A 598 16.30 -19.64 3.83
N GLY A 599 15.27 -19.52 4.66
CA GLY A 599 14.15 -18.60 4.50
C GLY A 599 13.89 -17.80 5.75
N TYR A 600 13.02 -16.79 5.63
CA TYR A 600 12.56 -15.98 6.75
C TYR A 600 11.04 -15.85 6.71
N GLU A 601 10.40 -15.93 7.87
CA GLU A 601 8.97 -15.72 8.05
C GLU A 601 8.67 -15.06 9.40
N ILE A 602 7.63 -14.25 9.43
CA ILE A 602 7.22 -13.49 10.60
C ILE A 602 5.81 -13.95 10.96
N LEU A 603 5.73 -15.04 11.73
CA LEU A 603 4.46 -15.55 12.24
C LEU A 603 3.97 -14.66 13.38
N PHE A 604 3.48 -13.45 13.06
CA PHE A 604 3.19 -12.39 14.03
C PHE A 604 2.36 -12.89 15.22
N ASN A 605 1.33 -13.70 14.97
CA ASN A 605 0.46 -14.27 16.00
C ASN A 605 1.21 -15.17 17.00
N LYS A 606 2.29 -15.86 16.59
CA LYS A 606 3.11 -16.70 17.46
C LYS A 606 3.73 -15.90 18.61
N TYR A 607 4.13 -14.66 18.36
CA TYR A 607 4.86 -13.83 19.32
C TYR A 607 3.96 -13.13 20.36
N PHE A 608 2.67 -13.00 20.07
CA PHE A 608 1.68 -12.39 20.95
C PHE A 608 0.63 -13.39 21.45
N TYR A 609 0.81 -14.68 21.13
CA TYR A 609 -0.08 -15.73 21.62
C TYR A 609 0.05 -15.84 23.14
N THR A 610 -1.06 -15.63 23.83
CA THR A 610 -1.17 -15.92 25.26
C THR A 610 -1.99 -17.20 25.39
N TYR A 611 -1.38 -18.27 25.92
CA TYR A 611 -2.09 -19.52 26.17
C TYR A 611 -3.27 -19.25 27.09
N THR A 612 -4.48 -19.48 26.59
CA THR A 612 -5.68 -19.46 27.40
C THR A 612 -6.03 -20.91 27.69
N PRO A 613 -5.86 -21.41 28.93
CA PRO A 613 -6.26 -22.77 29.26
C PRO A 613 -7.76 -22.93 28.96
N PRO A 614 -8.18 -24.10 28.45
CA PRO A 614 -9.60 -24.37 28.30
C PRO A 614 -10.30 -24.19 29.66
N ARG A 615 -11.52 -23.65 29.62
CA ARG A 615 -12.36 -23.52 30.81
C ARG A 615 -12.49 -24.88 31.50
N SER A 616 -12.47 -24.90 32.83
CA SER A 616 -12.63 -26.17 33.56
C SER A 616 -14.00 -26.78 33.28
N LEU A 617 -14.09 -28.11 33.23
CA LEU A 617 -15.35 -28.83 33.07
C LEU A 617 -16.41 -28.37 34.07
N GLU A 618 -16.02 -28.15 35.33
CA GLU A 618 -16.91 -27.62 36.37
C GLU A 618 -17.54 -26.26 36.03
N SER A 619 -16.81 -25.37 35.38
CA SER A 619 -17.35 -24.06 34.95
C SER A 619 -18.32 -24.19 33.78
N ILE A 620 -18.08 -25.16 32.87
CA ILE A 620 -18.96 -25.43 31.73
C ILE A 620 -20.27 -26.06 32.23
N ASP A 621 -20.18 -27.00 33.18
CA ASP A 621 -21.35 -27.64 33.78
C ASP A 621 -22.22 -26.65 34.54
N LYS A 622 -21.59 -25.71 35.26
CA LYS A 622 -22.32 -24.64 35.98
C LYS A 622 -23.06 -23.70 35.02
N ASP A 623 -22.41 -23.24 33.95
CA ASP A 623 -23.04 -22.38 32.95
C ASP A 623 -24.23 -23.10 32.27
N LEU A 624 -24.10 -24.40 31.99
CA LEU A 624 -25.18 -25.20 31.42
C LEU A 624 -26.37 -25.31 32.38
N GLN A 625 -26.12 -25.53 33.66
CA GLN A 625 -27.17 -25.57 34.69
C GLN A 625 -27.87 -24.21 34.83
N ASP A 626 -27.11 -23.11 34.80
CA ASP A 626 -27.66 -21.75 34.89
C ASP A 626 -28.54 -21.44 33.66
N LEU A 627 -28.10 -21.83 32.45
CA LEU A 627 -28.88 -21.72 31.20
C LEU A 627 -30.14 -22.60 31.20
N GLU A 628 -30.06 -23.83 31.70
CA GLU A 628 -31.21 -24.72 31.85
C GLU A 628 -32.24 -24.12 32.81
N GLN A 629 -31.78 -23.56 33.93
CA GLN A 629 -32.64 -22.91 34.91
C GLN A 629 -33.33 -21.67 34.32
N GLU A 630 -32.57 -20.83 33.61
CA GLU A 630 -33.09 -19.63 32.93
C GLU A 630 -34.14 -20.00 31.86
N THR A 631 -33.89 -21.09 31.10
CA THR A 631 -34.84 -21.62 30.11
C THR A 631 -36.11 -22.18 30.77
N GLN A 632 -35.97 -22.89 31.89
CA GLN A 632 -37.12 -23.40 32.65
C GLN A 632 -37.98 -22.27 33.24
N ASP A 633 -37.35 -21.20 33.72
CA ASP A 633 -38.06 -20.05 34.28
C ASP A 633 -38.79 -19.26 33.19
N LEU A 634 -38.19 -19.12 32.00
CA LEU A 634 -38.85 -18.59 30.80
C LEU A 634 -40.05 -19.45 30.37
N LEU A 635 -39.91 -20.78 30.35
CA LEU A 635 -41.01 -21.69 30.02
C LEU A 635 -42.16 -21.61 31.03
N LYS A 636 -41.87 -21.47 32.33
CA LYS A 636 -42.90 -21.26 33.36
C LYS A 636 -43.65 -19.94 33.18
N GLN A 637 -42.96 -18.87 32.77
CA GLN A 637 -43.59 -17.58 32.47
C GLN A 637 -44.49 -17.62 31.23
N ILE A 638 -44.28 -18.56 30.32
CA ILE A 638 -45.13 -18.75 29.11
C ILE A 638 -46.34 -19.65 29.40
N LEU A 639 -46.21 -20.56 30.38
CA LEU A 639 -47.24 -21.56 30.74
C LEU A 639 -48.16 -21.12 31.89
N CYS A 640 -47.94 -19.95 32.49
CA CYS A 640 -48.82 -19.27 33.45
C CYS A 640 -49.37 -17.99 32.83
#